data_AF-A0A813HYD1-F1
#
_entry.id   AF-A0A813HYD1-F1
#
_cell.length_a   1.000
_cell.length_b   1.000
_cell.length_c   1.000
_cell.angle_alpha   90.00
_cell.angle_beta   90.00
_cell.angle_gamma   90.00
#
_symmetry.space_group_name_H-M   'P 1'
#
loop_
_entity.id
_entity.type
_entity.pdbx_description
1 polymer ?
#
loop_
_entity_poly.entity_id
_entity_poly.type
_entity_poly.pdbx_seq_one_letter_code
_entity_poly.pdbx_strand_id
1 'polypeptide(L)'
;MTVDPTKAIVSQMPHETVLCMMLVSVALVAYRCKLRDAWVLVAAYVMADLYMAVLHMWLDHPITRDCSLDFFKERALIFQRHHLKPAEVLTENHVRSIDNLNLMTLATPMVWMLGAKLLAGRSLPRQLNLFALATACFGILAAYNHVCMHARTHHVAVPSVIEWGQDAGLLPHNEFHRTHHTPPHDRNFSFLNGGAPLYDFAYLQLQGYLENYYVVMTVLFGLVQPMTGMSLVAIAALLRSAPKVKSA
;
A
#
# COMPACT_ATOMS: atom_id res chain seq x y z
N MET A 1 3.14 -28.30 16.30
CA MET A 1 2.36 -28.67 15.10
C MET A 1 3.07 -28.00 13.92
N THR A 2 3.70 -28.77 13.04
CA THR A 2 4.42 -28.23 11.87
C THR A 2 3.38 -27.82 10.82
N VAL A 3 3.17 -26.52 10.65
CA VAL A 3 2.32 -26.00 9.57
C VAL A 3 3.06 -26.24 8.25
N ASP A 4 2.40 -26.89 7.30
CA ASP A 4 2.89 -27.04 5.93
C ASP A 4 2.99 -25.65 5.28
N PRO A 5 4.20 -25.13 5.00
CA PRO A 5 4.38 -23.77 4.48
C PRO A 5 3.67 -23.56 3.13
N THR A 6 3.47 -24.63 2.36
CA THR A 6 2.74 -24.60 1.09
C THR A 6 1.27 -24.24 1.30
N LYS A 7 0.65 -24.76 2.36
CA LYS A 7 -0.74 -24.41 2.72
C LYS A 7 -0.86 -22.97 3.16
N ALA A 8 0.18 -22.43 3.81
CA ALA A 8 0.17 -21.06 4.26
C ALA A 8 0.19 -20.05 3.10
N ILE A 9 0.94 -20.31 2.02
CA ILE A 9 0.94 -19.47 0.81
C ILE A 9 -0.43 -19.46 0.14
N VAL A 10 -1.08 -20.62 0.02
CA VAL A 10 -2.43 -20.74 -0.54
C VAL A 10 -3.48 -20.06 0.36
N SER A 11 -3.22 -20.00 1.67
CA SER A 11 -4.12 -19.34 2.62
C SER A 11 -4.02 -17.81 2.65
N GLN A 12 -3.07 -17.20 1.92
CA GLN A 12 -2.91 -15.74 1.83
C GLN A 12 -4.00 -15.12 0.96
N MET A 13 -5.18 -14.98 1.55
CA MET A 13 -6.34 -14.38 0.92
C MET A 13 -6.85 -13.19 1.73
N PRO A 14 -7.29 -12.10 1.08
CA PRO A 14 -8.02 -11.03 1.77
C PRO A 14 -9.27 -11.57 2.46
N HIS A 15 -9.76 -10.87 3.48
CA HIS A 15 -11.06 -11.16 4.08
C HIS A 15 -12.20 -11.05 3.05
N GLU A 16 -13.27 -11.82 3.24
CA GLU A 16 -14.40 -11.90 2.31
C GLU A 16 -15.03 -10.52 2.07
N THR A 17 -15.08 -9.68 3.10
CA THR A 17 -15.54 -8.28 3.00
C THR A 17 -14.72 -7.46 2.00
N VAL A 18 -13.39 -7.61 1.98
CA VAL A 18 -12.52 -6.91 1.02
C VAL A 18 -12.80 -7.41 -0.39
N LEU A 19 -12.91 -8.73 -0.56
CA LEU A 19 -13.27 -9.34 -1.85
C LEU A 19 -14.62 -8.83 -2.37
N CYS A 20 -15.64 -8.77 -1.51
CA CYS A 20 -16.95 -8.19 -1.85
C CYS A 20 -16.83 -6.73 -2.30
N MET A 21 -16.07 -5.90 -1.58
CA MET A 21 -15.85 -4.49 -1.94
C MET A 21 -15.07 -4.31 -3.23
N MET A 22 -14.12 -5.21 -3.52
CA MET A 22 -13.41 -5.26 -4.80
C MET A 22 -14.38 -5.62 -5.93
N LEU A 23 -15.26 -6.62 -5.76
CA LEU A 23 -16.26 -6.99 -6.76
C LEU A 23 -17.21 -5.84 -7.07
N VAL A 24 -17.71 -5.13 -6.05
CA VAL A 24 -18.52 -3.91 -6.24
C VAL A 24 -17.74 -2.85 -7.03
N SER A 25 -16.49 -2.62 -6.65
CA SER A 25 -15.62 -1.66 -7.32
C SER A 25 -15.33 -2.06 -8.78
N VAL A 26 -15.11 -3.34 -9.07
CA VAL A 26 -14.94 -3.87 -10.43
C VAL A 26 -16.19 -3.61 -11.26
N ALA A 27 -17.39 -3.88 -10.73
CA ALA A 27 -18.62 -3.59 -11.44
C ALA A 27 -18.78 -2.09 -11.77
N LEU A 28 -18.45 -1.21 -10.81
CA LEU A 28 -18.46 0.24 -11.01
C LEU A 28 -17.43 0.71 -12.06
N VAL A 29 -16.25 0.11 -12.05
CA VAL A 29 -15.15 0.40 -12.98
C VAL A 29 -15.48 -0.10 -14.38
N ALA A 30 -15.87 -1.36 -14.53
CA ALA A 30 -16.16 -1.99 -15.82
C ALA A 30 -17.31 -1.29 -16.54
N TYR A 31 -18.35 -0.86 -15.82
CA TYR A 31 -19.46 -0.12 -16.40
C TYR A 31 -19.05 1.26 -16.94
N ARG A 32 -17.97 1.86 -16.43
CA ARG A 32 -17.70 3.29 -16.67
C ARG A 32 -16.32 3.61 -17.23
N CYS A 33 -15.29 2.80 -17.10
CA CYS A 33 -13.94 3.18 -17.48
C CYS A 33 -13.70 3.06 -18.98
N LYS A 34 -12.92 3.99 -19.53
CA LYS A 34 -12.49 4.00 -20.94
C LYS A 34 -10.97 3.85 -20.99
N LEU A 35 -10.43 3.46 -22.14
CA LEU A 35 -8.97 3.32 -22.33
C LEU A 35 -8.19 4.59 -21.94
N ARG A 36 -8.76 5.78 -22.16
CA ARG A 36 -8.17 7.06 -21.73
C ARG A 36 -7.92 7.18 -20.22
N ASP A 37 -8.54 6.33 -19.40
CA ASP A 37 -8.38 6.31 -17.95
C ASP A 37 -7.22 5.37 -17.52
N ALA A 38 -6.52 4.71 -18.45
CA ALA A 38 -5.45 3.76 -18.13
C ALA A 38 -4.29 4.37 -17.32
N TRP A 39 -4.03 5.66 -17.45
CA TRP A 39 -3.01 6.36 -16.64
C TRP A 39 -3.28 6.26 -15.13
N VAL A 40 -4.54 6.07 -14.73
CA VAL A 40 -4.95 5.90 -13.34
C VAL A 40 -4.34 4.64 -12.74
N LEU A 41 -4.14 3.58 -13.55
CA LEU A 41 -3.50 2.35 -13.10
C LEU A 41 -2.03 2.59 -12.76
N VAL A 42 -1.33 3.38 -13.57
CA VAL A 42 0.07 3.76 -13.31
C VAL A 42 0.15 4.60 -12.03
N ALA A 43 -0.72 5.60 -11.88
CA ALA A 43 -0.77 6.42 -10.68
C ALA A 43 -1.09 5.59 -9.42
N ALA A 44 -2.01 4.63 -9.51
CA ALA A 44 -2.37 3.74 -8.41
C ALA A 44 -1.23 2.77 -8.05
N TYR A 45 -0.52 2.26 -9.04
CA TYR A 45 0.67 1.42 -8.82
C TYR A 45 1.76 2.20 -8.07
N VAL A 46 2.10 3.41 -8.55
CA VAL A 46 3.09 4.27 -7.91
C VAL A 46 2.65 4.66 -6.49
N MET A 47 1.37 4.94 -6.28
CA MET A 47 0.83 5.23 -4.95
C MET A 47 0.97 4.02 -4.01
N ALA A 48 0.60 2.82 -4.46
CA ALA A 48 0.72 1.61 -3.65
C ALA A 48 2.18 1.32 -3.30
N ASP A 49 3.10 1.41 -4.27
CA ASP A 49 4.52 1.18 -4.05
C ASP A 49 5.13 2.21 -3.08
N LEU A 50 4.89 3.51 -3.33
CA LEU A 50 5.37 4.59 -2.47
C LEU A 50 4.81 4.46 -1.06
N TYR A 51 3.51 4.20 -0.91
CA TYR A 51 2.88 4.05 0.40
C TYR A 51 3.48 2.89 1.17
N MET A 52 3.67 1.73 0.54
CA MET A 52 4.27 0.57 1.20
C MET A 52 5.71 0.85 1.63
N ALA A 53 6.51 1.51 0.77
CA ALA A 53 7.88 1.90 1.13
C ALA A 53 7.91 2.87 2.32
N VAL A 54 7.07 3.91 2.29
CA VAL A 54 7.00 4.90 3.38
C VAL A 54 6.45 4.28 4.68
N LEU A 55 5.44 3.42 4.60
CA LEU A 55 4.93 2.66 5.75
C LEU A 55 6.04 1.84 6.39
N HIS A 56 6.84 1.16 5.57
CA HIS A 56 7.94 0.31 6.02
C HIS A 56 9.03 1.15 6.70
N MET A 57 9.53 2.19 6.03
CA MET A 57 10.50 3.14 6.61
C MET A 57 10.01 3.75 7.93
N TRP A 58 8.72 4.09 7.99
CA TRP A 58 8.13 4.69 9.18
C TRP A 58 7.99 3.70 10.34
N LEU A 59 7.52 2.47 10.08
CA LEU A 59 7.42 1.44 11.12
C LEU A 59 8.77 0.94 11.62
N ASP A 60 9.80 0.99 10.78
CA ASP A 60 11.18 0.60 11.13
C ASP A 60 11.92 1.63 11.97
N HIS A 61 11.48 2.88 11.93
CA HIS A 61 12.17 3.95 12.63
C HIS A 61 12.10 3.76 14.15
N PRO A 62 13.21 3.90 14.91
CA PRO A 62 13.23 3.70 16.36
C PRO A 62 12.18 4.52 17.12
N ILE A 63 11.98 5.78 16.72
CA ILE A 63 10.99 6.68 17.35
C ILE A 63 9.57 6.12 17.28
N THR A 64 9.20 5.39 16.22
CA THR A 64 7.85 4.80 16.12
C THR A 64 7.62 3.71 17.17
N ARG A 65 8.68 2.97 17.52
CA ARG A 65 8.66 1.94 18.58
C ARG A 65 8.48 2.55 19.97
N ASP A 66 8.96 3.78 20.14
CA ASP A 66 8.85 4.56 21.37
C ASP A 66 7.69 5.56 21.34
N CYS A 67 6.80 5.46 20.34
CA CYS A 67 5.64 6.33 20.21
C CYS A 67 4.70 6.17 21.42
N SER A 68 4.15 7.29 21.90
CA SER A 68 3.19 7.31 23.02
C SER A 68 1.80 6.78 22.64
N LEU A 69 1.53 6.60 21.35
CA LEU A 69 0.27 6.04 20.87
C LEU A 69 0.42 4.53 20.72
N ASP A 70 -0.21 3.78 21.63
CA ASP A 70 -0.10 2.32 21.72
C ASP A 70 -0.38 1.62 20.39
N PHE A 71 -1.38 2.10 19.63
CA PHE A 71 -1.70 1.55 18.31
C PHE A 71 -0.50 1.55 17.36
N PHE A 72 0.25 2.65 17.29
CA PHE A 72 1.40 2.75 16.38
C PHE A 72 2.60 1.97 16.90
N LYS A 73 2.83 2.05 18.22
CA LYS A 73 3.88 1.29 18.90
C LYS A 73 3.71 -0.22 18.68
N GLU A 74 2.50 -0.74 18.85
CA GLU A 74 2.20 -2.16 18.62
C GLU A 74 2.51 -2.58 17.18
N ARG A 75 2.11 -1.77 16.18
CA ARG A 75 2.41 -2.05 14.78
C ARG A 75 3.91 -2.06 14.49
N ALA A 76 4.66 -1.10 15.03
CA ALA A 76 6.11 -1.07 14.90
C ALA A 76 6.76 -2.29 15.57
N LEU A 77 6.31 -2.70 16.75
CA LEU A 77 6.84 -3.88 17.44
C LEU A 77 6.55 -5.18 16.68
N ILE A 78 5.36 -5.33 16.09
CA ILE A 78 5.04 -6.46 15.20
C ILE A 78 5.98 -6.47 14.00
N PHE A 79 6.21 -5.29 13.41
CA PHE A 79 7.09 -5.13 12.26
C PHE A 79 8.55 -5.52 12.58
N GLN A 80 9.04 -5.09 13.75
CA GLN A 80 10.40 -5.41 14.19
C GLN A 80 10.56 -6.89 14.58
N ARG A 81 9.52 -7.49 15.17
CA ARG A 81 9.48 -8.93 15.38
C ARG A 81 9.62 -9.69 14.06
N HIS A 82 9.04 -9.16 12.98
CA HIS A 82 9.16 -9.75 11.66
C HIS A 82 10.60 -9.73 11.12
N HIS A 83 11.40 -8.69 11.38
CA HIS A 83 12.84 -8.71 11.09
C HIS A 83 13.60 -9.78 11.88
N LEU A 84 13.24 -9.96 13.15
CA LEU A 84 13.89 -10.95 14.03
C LEU A 84 13.51 -12.39 13.68
N LYS A 85 12.28 -12.59 13.20
CA LYS A 85 11.70 -13.91 12.93
C LYS A 85 10.99 -13.93 11.57
N PRO A 86 11.72 -13.77 10.46
CA PRO A 86 11.13 -13.62 9.13
C PRO A 86 10.28 -14.81 8.70
N ALA A 87 10.60 -16.02 9.18
CA ALA A 87 9.84 -17.22 8.86
C ALA A 87 8.41 -17.26 9.42
N GLU A 88 8.09 -16.45 10.44
CA GLU A 88 6.74 -16.43 11.04
C GLU A 88 5.68 -15.96 10.02
N VAL A 89 6.08 -15.12 9.05
CA VAL A 89 5.20 -14.67 7.96
C VAL A 89 4.69 -15.82 7.09
N LEU A 90 5.39 -16.97 7.09
CA LEU A 90 4.97 -18.18 6.38
C LEU A 90 3.92 -18.99 7.15
N THR A 91 3.50 -18.54 8.32
CA THR A 91 2.47 -19.21 9.13
C THR A 91 1.32 -18.27 9.49
N GLU A 92 1.45 -16.98 9.17
CA GLU A 92 0.47 -15.93 9.41
C GLU A 92 -0.12 -15.46 8.07
N ASN A 93 -1.38 -15.02 8.07
CA ASN A 93 -1.97 -14.41 6.87
C ASN A 93 -1.62 -12.92 6.85
N HIS A 94 -0.54 -12.59 6.14
CA HIS A 94 -0.03 -11.23 6.01
C HIS A 94 -0.87 -10.39 5.04
N VAL A 95 -1.57 -10.99 4.08
CA VAL A 95 -2.53 -10.25 3.24
C VAL A 95 -3.66 -9.68 4.10
N ARG A 96 -4.13 -10.43 5.11
CA ARG A 96 -5.16 -9.97 6.04
C ARG A 96 -4.71 -8.80 6.92
N SER A 97 -3.40 -8.63 7.17
CA SER A 97 -2.94 -7.51 8.01
C SER A 97 -3.19 -6.14 7.36
N ILE A 98 -3.42 -6.09 6.04
CA ILE A 98 -3.75 -4.86 5.31
C ILE A 98 -5.24 -4.74 4.95
N ASP A 99 -6.11 -5.65 5.41
CA ASP A 99 -7.53 -5.65 5.01
C ASP A 99 -8.27 -4.38 5.43
N ASN A 100 -8.03 -3.89 6.65
CA ASN A 100 -8.65 -2.64 7.12
C ASN A 100 -8.24 -1.46 6.22
N LEU A 101 -6.97 -1.39 5.84
CA LEU A 101 -6.48 -0.35 4.94
C LEU A 101 -7.12 -0.46 3.54
N ASN A 102 -7.22 -1.68 3.00
CA ASN A 102 -7.89 -1.92 1.71
C ASN A 102 -9.37 -1.56 1.78
N LEU A 103 -10.07 -1.95 2.85
CA LEU A 103 -11.47 -1.62 3.07
C LEU A 103 -11.68 -0.11 3.12
N MET A 104 -10.86 0.61 3.89
CA MET A 104 -10.94 2.06 3.97
C MET A 104 -10.60 2.73 2.63
N THR A 105 -9.61 2.22 1.90
CA THR A 105 -9.25 2.69 0.56
C THR A 105 -10.42 2.54 -0.41
N LEU A 106 -11.07 1.38 -0.44
CA LEU A 106 -12.23 1.11 -1.30
C LEU A 106 -13.47 1.91 -0.90
N ALA A 107 -13.68 2.14 0.40
CA ALA A 107 -14.83 2.89 0.91
C ALA A 107 -14.70 4.41 0.71
N THR A 108 -13.49 4.95 0.78
CA THR A 108 -13.22 6.40 0.68
C THR A 108 -13.87 7.09 -0.53
N PRO A 109 -13.69 6.62 -1.79
CA PRO A 109 -14.35 7.28 -2.92
C PRO A 109 -15.88 7.19 -2.85
N MET A 110 -16.44 6.13 -2.26
CA MET A 110 -17.89 5.97 -2.09
C MET A 110 -18.46 7.01 -1.13
N VAL A 111 -17.80 7.22 0.02
CA VAL A 111 -18.16 8.25 1.00
C VAL A 111 -18.09 9.63 0.35
N TRP A 112 -17.01 9.93 -0.38
CA TRP A 112 -16.85 11.21 -1.07
C TRP A 112 -17.90 11.44 -2.16
N MET A 113 -18.21 10.43 -2.96
CA MET A 113 -19.25 10.53 -3.99
C MET A 113 -20.63 10.76 -3.38
N LEU A 114 -20.95 10.06 -2.29
CA LEU A 114 -22.20 10.24 -1.56
C LEU A 114 -22.30 11.65 -0.98
N GLY A 115 -21.26 12.10 -0.28
CA GLY A 115 -21.19 13.45 0.29
C GLY A 115 -21.31 14.55 -0.77
N ALA A 116 -20.57 14.42 -1.88
CA ALA A 116 -20.64 15.36 -3.01
C ALA A 116 -22.06 15.44 -3.60
N LYS A 117 -22.75 14.30 -3.70
CA LYS A 117 -24.11 14.24 -4.25
C LYS A 117 -25.13 14.84 -3.28
N LEU A 118 -25.09 14.47 -2.00
CA LEU A 118 -26.06 14.89 -1.00
C LEU A 118 -25.89 16.35 -0.57
N LEU A 119 -24.63 16.80 -0.37
CA LEU A 119 -24.35 18.12 0.20
C LEU A 119 -24.17 19.20 -0.86
N ALA A 120 -23.66 18.85 -2.03
CA ALA A 120 -23.34 19.82 -3.07
C ALA A 120 -24.11 19.61 -4.38
N GLY A 121 -24.95 18.57 -4.48
CA GLY A 121 -25.66 18.22 -5.71
C GLY A 121 -24.74 17.83 -6.88
N ARG A 122 -23.47 17.50 -6.59
CA ARG A 122 -22.40 17.29 -7.59
C ARG A 122 -22.04 15.83 -7.76
N SER A 123 -21.30 15.56 -8.83
CA SER A 123 -20.67 14.26 -9.08
C SER A 123 -19.15 14.42 -9.07
N LEU A 124 -18.46 13.39 -8.58
CA LEU A 124 -17.00 13.33 -8.60
C LEU A 124 -16.48 12.54 -9.81
N PRO A 125 -15.21 12.73 -10.19
CA PRO A 125 -14.60 11.97 -11.26
C PRO A 125 -14.62 10.47 -10.95
N ARG A 126 -15.08 9.67 -11.92
CA ARG A 126 -15.12 8.19 -11.82
C ARG A 126 -13.73 7.58 -11.59
N GLN A 127 -12.68 8.30 -11.99
CA GLN A 127 -11.29 7.91 -11.83
C GLN A 127 -10.93 7.67 -10.36
N LEU A 128 -11.64 8.28 -9.40
CA LEU A 128 -11.44 7.99 -7.97
C LEU A 128 -11.73 6.53 -7.61
N ASN A 129 -12.80 5.92 -8.15
CA ASN A 129 -13.09 4.51 -7.89
C ASN A 129 -12.08 3.59 -8.56
N LEU A 130 -11.68 3.92 -9.80
CA LEU A 130 -10.65 3.16 -10.50
C LEU A 130 -9.32 3.22 -9.75
N PHE A 131 -8.95 4.41 -9.27
CA PHE A 131 -7.74 4.61 -8.47
C PHE A 131 -7.79 3.81 -7.17
N ALA A 132 -8.91 3.86 -6.43
CA ALA A 132 -9.09 3.09 -5.21
C ALA A 132 -8.98 1.59 -5.44
N LEU A 133 -9.69 1.07 -6.45
CA LEU A 133 -9.67 -0.35 -6.80
C LEU A 133 -8.25 -0.79 -7.19
N ALA A 134 -7.61 -0.05 -8.10
CA ALA A 134 -6.28 -0.37 -8.57
C ALA A 134 -5.26 -0.31 -7.42
N THR A 135 -5.34 0.70 -6.55
CA THR A 135 -4.45 0.83 -5.40
C THR A 135 -4.63 -0.33 -4.43
N ALA A 136 -5.87 -0.75 -4.15
CA ALA A 136 -6.13 -1.92 -3.31
C ALA A 136 -5.61 -3.23 -3.95
N CYS A 137 -5.81 -3.41 -5.26
CA CYS A 137 -5.25 -4.57 -5.99
C CYS A 137 -3.72 -4.60 -5.90
N PHE A 138 -3.05 -3.48 -6.12
CA PHE A 138 -1.59 -3.40 -6.03
C PHE A 138 -1.09 -3.53 -4.59
N GLY A 139 -1.82 -3.04 -3.58
CA GLY A 139 -1.51 -3.27 -2.18
C GLY A 139 -1.60 -4.75 -1.79
N ILE A 140 -2.63 -5.47 -2.27
CA ILE A 140 -2.75 -6.92 -2.09
C ILE A 140 -1.61 -7.65 -2.79
N LEU A 141 -1.28 -7.28 -4.03
CA LEU A 141 -0.15 -7.84 -4.76
C LEU A 141 1.16 -7.60 -4.02
N ALA A 142 1.38 -6.41 -3.47
CA ALA A 142 2.55 -6.05 -2.68
C ALA A 142 2.67 -6.95 -1.44
N ALA A 143 1.60 -7.06 -0.64
CA ALA A 143 1.58 -7.92 0.54
C ALA A 143 1.77 -9.40 0.20
N TYR A 144 1.18 -9.87 -0.89
CA TYR A 144 1.35 -11.25 -1.35
C TYR A 144 2.76 -11.52 -1.85
N ASN A 145 3.34 -10.59 -2.63
CA ASN A 145 4.72 -10.69 -3.10
C ASN A 145 5.70 -10.70 -1.91
N HIS A 146 5.46 -9.89 -0.88
CA HIS A 146 6.23 -9.90 0.36
C HIS A 146 6.30 -11.31 0.99
N VAL A 147 5.16 -11.98 1.15
CA VAL A 147 5.14 -13.37 1.64
C VAL A 147 5.90 -14.33 0.70
N CYS A 148 5.74 -14.17 -0.61
CA CYS A 148 6.42 -15.00 -1.59
C CYS A 148 7.95 -14.81 -1.58
N MET A 149 8.44 -13.59 -1.34
CA MET A 149 9.87 -13.33 -1.14
C MET A 149 10.41 -14.06 0.08
N HIS A 150 9.66 -14.07 1.19
CA HIS A 150 10.03 -14.88 2.35
C HIS A 150 10.01 -16.37 2.05
N ALA A 151 8.97 -16.86 1.37
CA ALA A 151 8.84 -18.26 1.01
C ALA A 151 10.05 -18.75 0.22
N ARG A 152 10.43 -18.02 -0.84
CA ARG A 152 11.62 -18.36 -1.64
C ARG A 152 12.92 -18.29 -0.83
N THR A 153 13.05 -17.31 0.07
CA THR A 153 14.22 -17.22 0.98
C THR A 153 14.36 -18.45 1.88
N HIS A 154 13.24 -19.07 2.25
CA HIS A 154 13.19 -20.30 3.04
C HIS A 154 13.00 -21.57 2.19
N HIS A 155 13.26 -21.51 0.88
CA HIS A 155 13.15 -22.63 -0.06
C HIS A 155 11.75 -23.29 -0.12
N VAL A 156 10.70 -22.50 0.12
CA VAL A 156 9.31 -22.91 -0.04
C VAL A 156 8.84 -22.53 -1.44
N ALA A 157 8.17 -23.45 -2.12
CA ALA A 157 7.61 -23.22 -3.45
C ALA A 157 6.54 -22.12 -3.44
N VAL A 158 6.57 -21.22 -4.44
CA VAL A 158 5.59 -20.15 -4.65
C VAL A 158 4.85 -20.38 -5.98
N PRO A 159 3.72 -19.71 -6.25
CA PRO A 159 3.06 -19.84 -7.55
C PRO A 159 3.97 -19.41 -8.70
N SER A 160 4.00 -20.18 -9.78
CA SER A 160 4.92 -19.97 -10.91
C SER A 160 4.79 -18.58 -11.56
N VAL A 161 3.60 -17.97 -11.51
CA VAL A 161 3.39 -16.60 -12.02
C VAL A 161 4.13 -15.55 -11.19
N ILE A 162 4.20 -15.73 -9.86
CA ILE A 162 4.94 -14.84 -8.97
C ILE A 162 6.42 -15.08 -9.13
N GLU A 163 6.86 -16.35 -9.13
CA GLU A 163 8.26 -16.72 -9.35
C GLU A 163 8.78 -16.12 -10.65
N TRP A 164 8.07 -16.35 -11.76
CA TRP A 164 8.42 -15.76 -13.06
C TRP A 164 8.46 -14.22 -13.01
N GLY A 165 7.48 -13.59 -12.35
CA GLY A 165 7.43 -12.13 -12.21
C GLY A 165 8.63 -11.59 -11.43
N GLN A 166 9.08 -12.28 -10.39
CA GLN A 166 10.27 -11.93 -9.63
C GLN A 166 11.55 -12.14 -10.44
N ASP A 167 11.67 -13.27 -11.14
CA ASP A 167 12.84 -13.61 -11.95
C ASP A 167 12.99 -12.69 -13.18
N ALA A 168 11.86 -12.25 -13.76
CA ALA A 168 11.82 -11.29 -14.86
C ALA A 168 12.03 -9.84 -14.42
N GLY A 169 12.14 -9.57 -13.11
CA GLY A 169 12.27 -8.20 -12.58
C GLY A 169 10.99 -7.37 -12.68
N LEU A 170 9.82 -7.99 -12.80
CA LEU A 170 8.51 -7.33 -12.73
C LEU A 170 8.03 -7.14 -11.28
N LEU A 171 8.46 -8.02 -10.38
CA LEU A 171 8.29 -7.93 -8.94
C LEU A 171 9.66 -7.95 -8.24
N PRO A 172 9.81 -7.38 -7.04
CA PRO A 172 11.03 -7.54 -6.26
C PRO A 172 11.35 -9.01 -6.01
N HIS A 173 12.60 -9.40 -6.28
CA HIS A 173 13.10 -10.76 -6.04
C HIS A 173 13.33 -11.01 -4.54
N ASN A 174 13.38 -12.26 -4.10
CA ASN A 174 13.57 -12.57 -2.68
C ASN A 174 14.92 -12.07 -2.13
N GLU A 175 15.96 -12.02 -2.96
CA GLU A 175 17.25 -11.45 -2.59
C GLU A 175 17.18 -9.97 -2.22
N PHE A 176 16.36 -9.20 -2.95
CA PHE A 176 16.14 -7.77 -2.68
C PHE A 176 15.62 -7.58 -1.25
N HIS A 177 14.59 -8.34 -0.87
CA HIS A 177 14.02 -8.24 0.46
C HIS A 177 14.89 -8.89 1.54
N ARG A 178 15.63 -9.95 1.23
CA ARG A 178 16.61 -10.53 2.16
C ARG A 178 17.70 -9.52 2.53
N THR A 179 18.12 -8.67 1.60
CA THR A 179 19.05 -7.57 1.90
C THR A 179 18.45 -6.59 2.90
N HIS A 180 17.15 -6.28 2.80
CA HIS A 180 16.46 -5.46 3.80
C HIS A 180 16.48 -6.12 5.21
N HIS A 181 16.29 -7.44 5.29
CA HIS A 181 16.41 -8.20 6.55
C HIS A 181 17.85 -8.32 7.09
N THR A 182 18.85 -7.77 6.39
CA THR A 182 20.24 -7.77 6.85
C THR A 182 20.56 -6.41 7.48
N PRO A 183 21.18 -6.36 8.67
CA PRO A 183 21.62 -5.09 9.27
C PRO A 183 22.42 -4.24 8.25
N PRO A 184 22.16 -2.93 8.17
CA PRO A 184 21.44 -2.10 9.13
C PRO A 184 19.93 -1.90 8.85
N HIS A 185 19.30 -2.68 7.95
CA HIS A 185 17.87 -2.55 7.59
C HIS A 185 17.49 -1.20 6.93
N ASP A 186 18.41 -0.60 6.18
CA ASP A 186 18.29 0.78 5.68
C ASP A 186 17.95 0.93 4.20
N ARG A 187 17.54 -0.17 3.55
CA ARG A 187 17.28 -0.22 2.10
C ARG A 187 16.25 -1.27 1.74
N ASN A 188 15.82 -1.25 0.48
CA ASN A 188 14.93 -2.23 -0.13
C ASN A 188 13.57 -2.33 0.57
N PHE A 189 12.99 -1.18 0.94
CA PHE A 189 11.73 -1.09 1.68
C PHE A 189 10.48 -1.43 0.85
N SER A 190 10.55 -1.32 -0.48
CA SER A 190 9.42 -1.58 -1.37
C SER A 190 9.06 -3.05 -1.49
N PHE A 191 7.78 -3.33 -1.76
CA PHE A 191 7.29 -4.66 -2.14
C PHE A 191 6.84 -4.74 -3.60
N LEU A 192 6.91 -3.62 -4.32
CA LEU A 192 6.75 -3.51 -5.77
C LEU A 192 8.02 -2.84 -6.38
N ASN A 193 8.11 -2.77 -7.71
CA ASN A 193 9.30 -2.28 -8.42
C ASN A 193 9.22 -0.81 -8.87
N GLY A 194 8.27 -0.02 -8.37
CA GLY A 194 7.97 1.30 -8.92
C GLY A 194 9.07 2.35 -8.71
N GLY A 195 9.63 2.43 -7.51
CA GLY A 195 10.60 3.48 -7.17
C GLY A 195 11.64 3.11 -6.12
N ALA A 196 11.84 1.83 -5.82
CA ALA A 196 12.72 1.38 -4.73
C ALA A 196 14.09 2.10 -4.65
N PRO A 197 14.90 2.20 -5.73
CA PRO A 197 16.20 2.89 -5.65
C PRO A 197 16.07 4.37 -5.30
N LEU A 198 15.01 5.03 -5.78
CA LEU A 198 14.73 6.43 -5.48
C LEU A 198 14.32 6.61 -4.02
N TYR A 199 13.50 5.71 -3.48
CA TYR A 199 13.05 5.76 -2.11
C TYR A 199 14.19 5.51 -1.13
N ASP A 200 15.03 4.50 -1.39
CA ASP A 200 16.21 4.20 -0.60
C ASP A 200 17.21 5.36 -0.62
N PHE A 201 17.46 5.94 -1.82
CA PHE A 201 18.30 7.13 -1.94
C PHE A 201 17.74 8.29 -1.11
N ALA A 202 16.44 8.60 -1.27
CA ALA A 202 15.81 9.66 -0.51
C ALA A 202 15.90 9.40 1.00
N TYR A 203 15.65 8.17 1.45
CA TYR A 203 15.76 7.77 2.85
C TYR A 203 17.18 8.01 3.38
N LEU A 204 18.19 7.47 2.71
CA LEU A 204 19.59 7.54 3.13
C LEU A 204 20.14 8.97 3.14
N GLN A 205 19.76 9.79 2.17
CA GLN A 205 20.19 11.19 2.14
C GLN A 205 19.45 12.01 3.19
N LEU A 206 18.11 11.96 3.20
CA LEU A 206 17.31 12.85 4.04
C LEU A 206 17.51 12.60 5.54
N GLN A 207 17.75 11.36 5.96
CA GLN A 207 18.03 11.04 7.37
C GLN A 207 19.32 11.71 7.88
N GLY A 208 20.31 11.94 7.01
CA GLY A 208 21.57 12.58 7.37
C GLY A 208 21.53 14.11 7.34
N TYR A 209 20.59 14.70 6.59
CA TYR A 209 20.51 16.14 6.37
C TYR A 209 19.44 16.84 7.21
N LEU A 210 18.38 16.13 7.62
CA LEU A 210 17.26 16.74 8.32
C LEU A 210 17.29 16.36 9.80
N GLU A 211 17.55 17.34 10.67
CA GLU A 211 17.47 17.17 12.13
C GLU A 211 16.11 16.59 12.57
N ASN A 212 15.04 16.93 11.83
CA ASN A 212 13.67 16.48 12.07
C ASN A 212 13.18 15.47 11.03
N TYR A 213 14.07 14.63 10.49
CA TYR A 213 13.73 13.64 9.46
C TYR A 213 12.48 12.82 9.79
N TYR A 214 12.35 12.35 11.04
CA TYR A 214 11.19 11.57 11.46
C TYR A 214 9.86 12.34 11.36
N VAL A 215 9.86 13.66 11.63
CA VAL A 215 8.68 14.51 11.45
C VAL A 215 8.30 14.56 9.96
N VAL A 216 9.29 14.73 9.08
CA VAL A 216 9.09 14.71 7.63
C VAL A 216 8.53 13.36 7.17
N MET A 217 9.08 12.26 7.66
CA MET A 217 8.58 10.91 7.35
C MET A 217 7.15 10.70 7.86
N THR A 218 6.82 11.20 9.05
CA THR A 218 5.45 11.12 9.60
C THR A 218 4.45 11.93 8.77
N VAL A 219 4.84 13.13 8.33
CA VAL A 219 4.02 13.94 7.42
C VAL A 219 3.86 13.23 6.08
N LEU A 220 4.95 12.70 5.52
CA LEU A 220 4.93 11.95 4.27
C LEU A 220 4.01 10.73 4.38
N PHE A 221 4.13 9.95 5.46
CA PHE A 221 3.27 8.80 5.76
C PHE A 221 1.79 9.19 5.74
N GLY A 222 1.42 10.32 6.35
CA GLY A 222 0.05 10.83 6.32
C GLY A 222 -0.41 11.27 4.92
N LEU A 223 0.47 11.91 4.15
CA LEU A 223 0.16 12.45 2.81
C LEU A 223 0.01 11.37 1.75
N VAL A 224 0.86 10.34 1.79
CA VAL A 224 0.87 9.25 0.81
C VAL A 224 -0.10 8.11 1.17
N GLN A 225 -0.89 8.25 2.24
CA GLN A 225 -2.00 7.31 2.46
C GLN A 225 -2.97 7.41 1.28
N PRO A 226 -3.40 6.28 0.69
CA PRO A 226 -4.33 6.29 -0.45
C PRO A 226 -5.60 7.11 -0.20
N MET A 227 -6.12 7.05 1.03
CA MET A 227 -7.32 7.78 1.46
C MET A 227 -7.10 9.29 1.47
N THR A 228 -5.94 9.74 1.95
CA THR A 228 -5.55 11.16 1.95
C THR A 228 -5.43 11.66 0.51
N GLY A 229 -4.68 10.94 -0.33
CA GLY A 229 -4.51 11.30 -1.74
C GLY A 229 -5.84 11.42 -2.49
N MET A 230 -6.75 10.45 -2.33
CA MET A 230 -8.09 10.50 -2.91
C MET A 230 -8.93 11.66 -2.37
N SER A 231 -8.86 11.92 -1.07
CA SER A 231 -9.60 13.02 -0.44
C SER A 231 -9.15 14.37 -0.98
N LEU A 232 -7.85 14.59 -1.16
CA LEU A 232 -7.31 15.80 -1.77
C LEU A 232 -7.80 15.98 -3.21
N VAL A 233 -7.81 14.91 -4.02
CA VAL A 233 -8.35 14.95 -5.39
C VAL A 233 -9.85 15.24 -5.41
N ALA A 234 -10.63 14.63 -4.50
CA ALA A 234 -12.06 14.87 -4.38
C ALA A 234 -12.37 16.33 -4.02
N ILE A 235 -11.66 16.88 -3.03
CA ILE A 235 -11.76 18.30 -2.63
C ILE A 235 -11.41 19.21 -3.81
N ALA A 236 -10.28 18.96 -4.48
CA ALA A 236 -9.87 19.77 -5.63
C ALA A 236 -10.90 19.73 -6.77
N ALA A 237 -11.50 18.57 -7.04
CA ALA A 237 -12.56 18.44 -8.04
C ALA A 237 -13.81 19.25 -7.66
N LEU A 238 -14.22 19.24 -6.40
CA LEU A 238 -15.35 20.03 -5.90
C LEU A 238 -15.07 21.53 -5.96
N LEU A 239 -13.88 21.98 -5.59
CA LEU A 239 -13.50 23.40 -5.66
C LEU A 239 -13.50 23.91 -7.11
N ARG A 240 -12.96 23.12 -8.05
CA ARG A 240 -12.94 23.49 -9.48
C ARG A 240 -14.32 23.55 -10.11
N SER A 241 -15.28 22.77 -9.60
CA SER A 241 -16.65 22.75 -10.11
C SER A 241 -17.58 23.75 -9.40
N ALA A 242 -17.04 24.62 -8.53
CA ALA A 242 -17.85 25.62 -7.83
C ALA A 242 -18.36 26.69 -8.81
N PRO A 243 -19.64 27.12 -8.70
CA PRO A 243 -20.13 28.26 -9.45
C PRO A 243 -19.22 29.46 -9.20
N LYS A 244 -18.76 30.12 -10.26
CA LYS A 244 -18.09 31.41 -10.10
C LYS A 244 -19.13 32.38 -9.54
N VAL A 245 -18.93 32.86 -8.31
CA VAL A 245 -19.72 33.96 -7.77
C VAL A 245 -19.48 35.14 -8.70
N LYS A 246 -20.52 35.61 -9.39
CA LYS A 246 -20.43 36.84 -10.18
C LYS A 246 -20.22 37.96 -9.16
N SER A 247 -19.05 38.60 -9.18
CA SER A 247 -18.82 39.84 -8.44
C SER A 247 -19.79 40.88 -8.97
N ALA A 248 -20.61 41.43 -8.07
CA ALA A 248 -21.48 42.56 -8.35
C ALA A 248 -20.64 43.84 -8.52
#